data_AF-A0A6I9NCX9-F1
#
_entry.id   AF-A0A6I9NCX9-F1
#
_cell.length_a   1.000
_cell.length_b   1.000
_cell.length_c   1.000
_cell.angle_alpha   90.00
_cell.angle_beta   90.00
_cell.angle_gamma   90.00
#
_symmetry.space_group_name_H-M   'P 1'
#
loop_
_entity.id
_entity.type
_entity.pdbx_description
1 polymer ?
#
loop_
_entity_poly.entity_id
_entity_poly.type
_entity_poly.pdbx_seq_one_letter_code
_entity_poly.pdbx_strand_id
1 'polypeptide(L)'
;SQLARFLSLSLNSYFEKQKAEWQKEPHEPAIPESLAAAAAAAQQLQVSRKQDARQTATFRQQPPPMKACLSCHQQIHRNAPICPLCKAKSRSRNPKKPKRKPDE
;
A
#
# COMPACT_ATOMS: atom_id res chain seq x y z
N SER A 1 -18.38 -28.64 25.08
CA SER A 1 -18.90 -29.86 24.42
C SER A 1 -17.76 -30.64 23.80
N GLN A 2 -17.76 -31.98 23.90
CA GLN A 2 -16.70 -32.83 23.31
C GLN A 2 -16.61 -32.64 21.79
N LEU A 3 -17.75 -32.40 21.11
CA LEU A 3 -17.81 -32.15 19.67
C LEU A 3 -16.94 -30.96 19.21
N ALA A 4 -16.94 -29.87 20.00
CA ALA A 4 -16.17 -28.67 19.68
C ALA A 4 -14.65 -28.90 19.76
N ARG A 5 -14.22 -29.78 20.66
CA ARG A 5 -12.79 -30.17 20.78
C ARG A 5 -12.34 -31.00 19.58
N PHE A 6 -13.17 -31.94 19.12
CA PHE A 6 -12.89 -32.75 17.93
C PHE A 6 -12.80 -31.90 16.65
N LEU A 7 -13.72 -30.94 16.46
CA LEU A 7 -13.68 -30.04 15.31
C LEU A 7 -12.43 -29.14 15.31
N SER A 8 -12.04 -28.63 16.48
CA SER A 8 -10.83 -27.80 16.62
C SER A 8 -9.55 -28.56 16.27
N LEU A 9 -9.42 -29.81 16.72
CA LEU A 9 -8.29 -30.67 16.37
C LEU A 9 -8.25 -31.00 14.87
N SER A 10 -9.40 -31.26 14.26
CA SER A 10 -9.51 -31.54 12.83
C SER A 10 -9.12 -30.33 11.97
N LEU A 11 -9.55 -29.12 12.34
CA LEU A 11 -9.18 -27.87 11.65
C LEU A 11 -7.69 -27.56 11.77
N ASN A 12 -7.11 -27.75 12.96
CA ASN A 12 -5.67 -27.55 13.15
C ASN A 12 -4.85 -28.52 12.30
N SER A 13 -5.24 -29.79 12.25
CA SER A 13 -4.59 -30.80 11.41
C SER A 13 -4.69 -30.46 9.91
N TYR A 14 -5.86 -29.98 9.48
CA TYR A 14 -6.07 -29.52 8.10
C TYR A 14 -5.17 -28.32 7.75
N PHE A 15 -5.08 -27.33 8.64
CA PHE A 15 -4.26 -26.13 8.41
C PHE A 15 -2.76 -26.44 8.41
N GLU A 16 -2.30 -27.31 9.32
CA GLU A 16 -0.92 -27.80 9.35
C GLU A 16 -0.54 -28.53 8.06
N LYS A 17 -1.44 -29.38 7.54
CA LYS A 17 -1.23 -30.09 6.27
C LYS A 17 -1.12 -29.13 5.08
N GLN A 18 -1.96 -28.09 5.04
CA GLN A 18 -1.90 -27.05 3.99
C GLN A 18 -0.61 -26.23 4.04
N LYS A 19 -0.13 -25.88 5.24
CA LYS A 19 1.14 -25.15 5.43
C LYS A 19 2.34 -25.98 4.98
N ALA A 20 2.34 -27.28 5.26
CA ALA A 20 3.39 -28.20 4.84
C ALA A 20 3.43 -28.38 3.31
N GLU A 21 2.28 -28.40 2.67
CA GLU A 21 2.16 -28.50 1.21
C GLU A 21 2.70 -27.24 0.51
N TRP A 22 2.36 -26.06 1.02
CA TRP A 22 2.86 -24.78 0.49
C TRP A 22 4.37 -24.54 0.70
N GLN A 23 4.97 -25.15 1.72
CA GLN A 23 6.42 -25.08 1.97
C GLN A 23 7.23 -26.04 1.08
N LYS A 24 6.57 -26.93 0.34
CA LYS A 24 7.22 -27.90 -0.56
C LYS A 24 7.32 -27.40 -2.01
N GLU A 25 7.60 -26.11 -2.21
CA GLU A 25 8.15 -25.65 -3.49
C GLU A 25 9.61 -26.15 -3.58
N PRO A 26 10.04 -26.70 -4.72
CA PRO A 26 11.35 -27.32 -4.86
C PRO A 26 12.43 -26.26 -4.70
N HIS A 27 13.33 -26.51 -3.75
CA HIS A 27 14.72 -26.03 -3.69
C HIS A 27 15.08 -25.11 -4.87
N GLU A 28 14.87 -23.82 -4.66
CA GLU A 28 15.44 -22.75 -5.49
C GLU A 28 16.95 -23.03 -5.58
N PRO A 29 17.57 -23.05 -6.78
CA PRO A 29 19.01 -23.22 -6.87
C PRO A 29 19.64 -22.19 -5.96
N ALA A 30 20.54 -22.64 -5.06
CA ALA A 30 21.28 -21.77 -4.16
C ALA A 30 21.66 -20.51 -4.93
N ILE A 31 21.10 -19.39 -4.48
CA ILE A 31 21.13 -18.08 -5.12
C ILE A 31 22.45 -17.94 -5.87
N PRO A 32 22.45 -17.82 -7.21
CA PRO A 32 23.68 -17.92 -7.98
C PRO A 32 24.71 -16.96 -7.39
N GLU A 33 25.97 -17.38 -7.31
CA GLU A 33 27.04 -16.62 -6.65
C GLU A 33 27.11 -15.17 -7.15
N SER A 34 26.66 -14.93 -8.39
CA SER A 34 26.45 -13.61 -8.99
C SER A 34 25.45 -12.73 -8.24
N LEU A 35 24.33 -13.26 -7.75
CA LEU A 35 23.36 -12.55 -6.92
C LEU A 35 23.91 -12.29 -5.51
N ALA A 36 24.63 -13.24 -4.93
CA ALA A 36 25.29 -13.04 -3.64
C ALA A 36 26.40 -11.98 -3.72
N ALA A 37 27.19 -12.00 -4.80
CA ALA A 37 28.16 -10.96 -5.12
C ALA A 37 27.50 -9.61 -5.40
N ALA A 38 26.35 -9.59 -6.10
CA ALA A 38 25.57 -8.37 -6.30
C ALA A 38 25.02 -7.81 -4.98
N ALA A 39 24.60 -8.68 -4.05
CA ALA A 39 24.16 -8.27 -2.72
C ALA A 39 25.33 -7.69 -1.89
N ALA A 40 26.51 -8.31 -1.94
CA ALA A 40 27.72 -7.79 -1.29
C ALA A 40 28.17 -6.45 -1.90
N ALA A 41 28.11 -6.30 -3.23
CA ALA A 41 28.39 -5.05 -3.91
C ALA A 41 27.37 -3.95 -3.58
N ALA A 42 26.09 -4.31 -3.43
CA ALA A 42 25.05 -3.38 -2.98
C ALA A 42 25.27 -2.90 -1.54
N GLN A 43 25.79 -3.77 -0.65
CA GLN A 43 26.15 -3.39 0.71
C GLN A 43 27.32 -2.38 0.74
N GLN A 44 28.33 -2.58 -0.11
CA GLN A 44 29.45 -1.63 -0.26
C GLN A 44 28.97 -0.23 -0.70
N LEU A 45 27.99 -0.15 -1.61
CA LEU A 45 27.38 1.12 -2.00
C LEU A 45 26.53 1.76 -0.89
N GLN A 46 25.96 0.98 0.03
CA GLN A 46 25.16 1.51 1.14
C GLN A 46 26.00 2.13 2.26
N VAL A 47 27.21 1.63 2.52
CA VAL A 47 28.08 2.17 3.60
C VAL A 47 28.55 3.59 3.27
N SER A 48 28.76 3.91 1.99
CA SER A 48 29.13 5.25 1.53
C SER A 48 27.95 6.25 1.50
N ARG A 49 26.69 5.77 1.49
CA ARG A 49 25.48 6.62 1.47
C ARG A 49 25.06 7.16 2.85
N LYS A 50 25.79 6.89 3.93
CA LYS A 50 25.45 7.45 5.24
C LYS A 50 25.75 8.95 5.37
N GLN A 51 26.61 9.51 4.51
CA GLN A 51 26.92 10.95 4.54
C GLN A 51 25.97 11.82 3.68
N ASP A 52 25.24 11.23 2.72
CA ASP A 52 24.41 11.98 1.75
C ASP A 52 22.89 11.79 1.92
N ALA A 53 22.45 11.21 3.04
CA ALA A 53 21.03 10.96 3.31
C ALA A 53 20.18 12.23 3.52
N ARG A 54 20.79 13.42 3.52
CA ARG A 54 20.10 14.69 3.73
C ARG A 54 19.59 15.36 2.45
N GLN A 55 20.08 14.99 1.26
CA GLN A 55 19.72 15.68 0.02
C GLN A 55 18.91 14.87 -1.00
N THR A 56 18.75 13.54 -0.84
CA THR A 56 18.00 12.73 -1.81
C THR A 56 16.49 12.58 -1.51
N ALA A 57 15.93 13.36 -0.58
CA ALA A 57 14.56 13.19 -0.07
C ALA A 57 13.44 13.87 -0.90
N THR A 58 13.74 14.50 -2.04
CA THR A 58 12.73 15.28 -2.81
C THR A 58 12.22 14.59 -4.08
N PHE A 59 12.88 13.53 -4.54
CA PHE A 59 12.45 12.74 -5.72
C PHE A 59 11.76 11.42 -5.39
N ARG A 60 11.67 11.06 -4.10
CA ARG A 60 10.70 10.06 -3.63
C ARG A 60 9.34 10.72 -3.77
N GLN A 61 8.58 10.30 -4.79
CA GLN A 61 7.24 10.79 -5.11
C GLN A 61 6.51 11.17 -3.83
N GLN A 62 6.41 12.48 -3.59
CA GLN A 62 5.63 13.02 -2.50
C GLN A 62 4.25 12.36 -2.55
N PRO A 63 3.79 11.71 -1.47
CA PRO A 63 2.46 11.11 -1.47
C PRO A 63 1.46 12.18 -1.92
N PRO A 64 0.61 11.88 -2.90
CA PRO A 64 -0.24 12.89 -3.51
C PRO A 64 -1.08 13.57 -2.44
N PRO A 65 -1.20 14.91 -2.44
CA PRO A 65 -1.90 15.64 -1.39
C PRO A 65 -3.34 15.15 -1.30
N MET A 66 -3.72 14.57 -0.17
CA MET A 66 -5.06 14.05 0.09
C MET A 66 -6.05 15.21 0.30
N LYS A 67 -7.34 15.00 0.00
CA LYS A 67 -8.41 15.97 0.33
C LYS A 67 -9.32 15.39 1.42
N ALA A 68 -9.80 16.22 2.35
CA ALA A 68 -10.82 15.79 3.31
C ALA A 68 -12.23 15.82 2.67
N CYS A 69 -13.06 14.82 2.96
CA CYS A 69 -14.46 14.84 2.58
C CYS A 69 -15.22 15.93 3.35
N LEU A 70 -16.12 16.67 2.69
CA LEU A 70 -16.91 17.73 3.35
C LEU A 70 -18.01 17.21 4.29
N SER A 71 -18.35 15.92 4.22
CA SER A 71 -19.43 15.33 5.02
C SER A 71 -18.90 14.52 6.20
N CYS A 72 -17.88 13.68 5.98
CA CYS A 72 -17.31 12.83 7.02
C CYS A 72 -15.88 13.22 7.43
N HIS A 73 -15.29 14.22 6.77
CA HIS A 73 -13.94 14.73 7.06
C HIS A 73 -12.80 13.71 6.94
N GLN A 74 -13.09 12.49 6.46
CA GLN A 74 -12.06 11.50 6.18
C GLN A 74 -11.21 11.92 4.97
N GLN A 75 -9.93 11.58 5.01
CA GLN A 75 -9.03 11.74 3.88
C GLN A 75 -9.43 10.82 2.72
N ILE A 76 -9.71 11.41 1.56
CA ILE A 76 -10.06 10.72 0.31
C ILE A 76 -9.08 11.15 -0.81
N HIS A 77 -8.86 10.30 -1.81
CA HIS A 77 -8.01 10.63 -2.95
C HIS A 77 -8.49 11.90 -3.66
N ARG A 78 -7.57 12.78 -4.06
CA ARG A 78 -7.89 14.14 -4.53
C ARG A 78 -8.85 14.19 -5.71
N ASN A 79 -8.83 13.16 -6.55
CA ASN A 79 -9.72 13.05 -7.73
C ASN A 79 -10.91 12.11 -7.53
N ALA A 80 -11.18 11.61 -6.32
CA ALA A 80 -12.34 10.76 -6.07
C ALA A 80 -13.66 11.53 -6.33
N PRO A 81 -14.60 11.00 -7.15
CA PRO A 81 -15.86 11.67 -7.49
C PRO A 81 -16.86 11.69 -6.33
N ILE A 82 -16.79 10.69 -5.45
CA ILE A 82 -17.62 10.52 -4.24
C ILE A 82 -16.73 10.02 -3.09
N CYS A 83 -17.15 10.23 -1.85
CA CYS A 83 -16.50 9.60 -0.71
C CYS A 83 -16.86 8.11 -0.64
N PRO A 84 -15.89 7.18 -0.50
CA PRO A 84 -16.20 5.74 -0.41
C PRO A 84 -16.92 5.38 0.90
N LEU A 85 -16.76 6.18 1.96
CA LEU A 85 -17.37 5.91 3.27
C LEU A 85 -18.82 6.39 3.36
N CYS A 86 -19.07 7.64 2.97
CA CYS A 86 -20.39 8.26 3.14
C CYS A 86 -21.16 8.45 1.83
N LYS A 87 -20.56 8.13 0.67
CA LYS A 87 -21.13 8.30 -0.68
C LYS A 87 -21.50 9.73 -1.07
N ALA A 88 -21.24 10.72 -0.21
CA ALA A 88 -21.45 12.13 -0.53
C ALA A 88 -20.55 12.56 -1.69
N LYS A 89 -21.11 13.35 -2.62
CA LYS A 89 -20.37 13.93 -3.74
C LYS A 89 -19.25 14.81 -3.19
N SER A 90 -18.01 14.56 -3.62
CA SER A 90 -16.97 15.57 -3.41
C SER A 90 -17.28 16.72 -4.37
N ARG A 91 -17.77 17.85 -3.84
CA ARG A 91 -18.17 19.00 -4.66
C ARG A 91 -16.92 19.49 -5.42
N SER A 92 -16.87 19.30 -6.74
CA SER A 92 -15.80 19.90 -7.54
C SER A 92 -15.93 21.42 -7.41
N ARG A 93 -14.87 22.08 -6.97
CA ARG A 93 -14.83 23.55 -6.88
C ARG A 93 -14.53 24.13 -8.26
N ASN A 94 -15.31 23.77 -9.28
CA ASN A 94 -15.31 24.55 -10.51
C ASN A 94 -16.42 25.60 -10.36
N PRO A 95 -16.11 26.86 -10.02
CA PRO A 95 -17.11 27.91 -10.00
C PRO A 95 -17.75 27.96 -11.38
N LYS A 96 -19.05 27.63 -11.46
CA LYS A 96 -19.83 27.87 -12.68
C LYS A 96 -19.72 29.37 -12.95
N LYS A 97 -19.18 29.75 -14.12
CA LYS A 97 -19.07 31.13 -14.59
C LYS A 97 -20.33 31.90 -14.17
N PRO A 98 -20.19 33.02 -13.43
CA PRO A 98 -21.32 33.92 -13.19
C PRO A 98 -21.90 34.33 -14.54
N LYS A 99 -23.17 34.02 -14.77
CA LYS A 99 -23.90 34.47 -15.96
C LYS A 99 -24.06 35.98 -15.77
N ARG A 100 -23.33 36.80 -16.55
CA ARG A 100 -23.48 38.27 -16.51
C ARG A 100 -24.95 38.61 -16.78
N LYS A 101 -25.54 39.41 -15.90
CA LYS A 101 -26.80 40.10 -16.17
C LYS A 101 -26.47 41.31 -17.07
N PRO A 102 -27.29 41.64 -18.08
CA PRO A 102 -27.13 42.90 -18.81
C PRO A 102 -27.42 44.08 -17.87
N ASP A 103 -26.55 45.08 -17.95
CA ASP A 103 -26.55 46.37 -17.26
C ASP A 103 -27.64 47.27 -17.89
N GLU A 104 -28.44 47.95 -17.08
CA GLU A 104 -29.24 49.12 -17.47
C GLU A 104 -28.73 50.33 -16.70
#